data_AF-A0A419HH25-F1
#
_entry.id   AF-A0A419HH25-F1
#
_cell.length_a   1.000
_cell.length_b   1.000
_cell.length_c   1.000
_cell.angle_alpha   90.00
_cell.angle_beta   90.00
_cell.angle_gamma   90.00
#
_symmetry.space_group_name_H-M   'P 1'
#
loop_
_entity.id
_entity.type
_entity.pdbx_description
1 polymer ?
#
loop_
_entity_poly.entity_id
_entity_poly.type
_entity_poly.pdbx_seq_one_letter_code
_entity_poly.pdbx_strand_id
1 'polypeptide(L)'
;MNPYLMAVLTPAAVVLVVGAAITWDRLREPHRPLHRPVVVVDERTYRDACRRVDKLIAVESWSAVYTATTAICVWLKSERHFGSRRRQARLTAALEQWTARKQEYSLAARV
;
A
#
# COMPACT_ATOMS: atom_id res chain seq x y z
N MET A 1 19.21 -20.24 25.05
CA MET A 1 18.73 -19.41 23.92
C MET A 1 17.55 -18.59 24.40
N ASN A 2 17.71 -17.27 24.52
CA ASN A 2 16.74 -16.40 25.19
C ASN A 2 15.64 -15.96 24.18
N PRO A 3 14.35 -16.31 24.37
CA PRO A 3 13.28 -16.08 23.39
C PRO A 3 12.99 -14.60 23.08
N TYR A 4 13.45 -13.69 23.94
CA TYR A 4 13.29 -12.25 23.75
C TYR A 4 14.13 -11.66 22.62
N LEU A 5 15.25 -12.29 22.24
CA LEU A 5 16.09 -11.82 21.13
C LEU A 5 15.44 -12.05 19.75
N MET A 6 14.65 -13.12 19.60
CA MET A 6 13.97 -13.45 18.33
C MET A 6 12.75 -12.55 18.05
N ALA A 7 12.07 -12.07 19.10
CA ALA A 7 10.90 -11.21 18.98
C ALA A 7 11.24 -9.76 18.55
N VAL A 8 12.47 -9.30 18.82
CA VAL A 8 12.93 -7.95 18.47
C VAL A 8 13.58 -7.92 17.08
N LEU A 9 14.22 -9.01 16.67
CA LEU A 9 14.85 -9.14 15.35
C LEU A 9 13.84 -9.15 14.21
N THR A 10 12.64 -9.70 14.43
CA THR A 10 11.60 -9.82 13.41
C THR A 10 11.08 -8.47 12.89
N PRO A 11 10.65 -7.50 13.73
CA PRO A 11 10.20 -6.20 13.24
C PRO A 11 11.32 -5.38 12.60
N ALA A 12 12.54 -5.42 13.17
CA ALA A 12 13.67 -4.69 12.62
C ALA A 12 14.11 -5.22 11.24
N ALA A 13 14.11 -6.54 11.06
CA ALA A 13 14.39 -7.17 9.77
C ALA A 13 13.32 -6.83 8.72
N VAL A 14 12.04 -6.80 9.09
CA VAL A 14 10.95 -6.39 8.19
C VAL A 14 11.11 -4.92 7.77
N VAL A 15 11.42 -4.02 8.70
CA VAL A 15 11.64 -2.60 8.39
C VAL A 15 12.84 -2.40 7.46
N LEU A 16 13.92 -3.14 7.65
CA LEU A 16 15.11 -3.08 6.78
C LEU A 16 14.85 -3.62 5.37
N VAL A 17 14.15 -4.76 5.24
CA VAL A 17 13.79 -5.33 3.94
C VAL A 17 12.84 -4.39 3.18
N VAL A 18 11.87 -3.82 3.88
CA VAL A 18 10.96 -2.81 3.32
C VAL A 18 11.74 -1.56 2.90
N GLY A 19 12.64 -1.04 3.75
CA GLY A 19 13.48 0.12 3.46
C GLY A 19 14.41 -0.07 2.25
N ALA A 20 15.03 -1.24 2.13
CA ALA A 20 15.88 -1.59 1.00
C ALA A 20 15.07 -1.73 -0.30
N ALA A 21 13.90 -2.38 -0.24
CA ALA A 21 12.99 -2.48 -1.37
C ALA A 21 12.52 -1.09 -1.85
N ILE A 22 12.23 -0.17 -0.94
CA ILE A 22 11.81 1.21 -1.25
C ILE A 22 12.94 2.00 -1.92
N THR A 23 14.16 1.91 -1.39
CA THR A 23 15.32 2.62 -1.95
C THR A 23 15.64 2.12 -3.36
N TRP A 24 15.52 0.80 -3.59
CA TRP A 24 15.65 0.20 -4.91
C TRP A 24 14.52 0.59 -5.87
N ASP A 25 13.32 0.81 -5.35
CA ASP A 25 12.14 1.22 -6.12
C ASP A 25 12.25 2.69 -6.58
N ARG A 26 12.88 3.56 -5.79
CA ARG A 26 13.14 4.98 -6.11
C ARG A 26 14.09 5.17 -7.30
N LEU A 27 14.99 4.22 -7.57
CA LEU A 27 16.00 4.33 -8.64
C LEU A 27 15.53 3.94 -10.05
N ARG A 28 14.32 3.37 -10.22
CA ARG A 28 13.86 2.78 -11.50
C ARG A 28 12.60 3.44 -12.09
N GLU A 29 12.48 4.76 -11.99
CA GLU A 29 11.21 5.46 -12.26
C GLU A 29 10.65 5.50 -13.69
N PRO A 30 11.34 5.27 -14.83
CA PRO A 30 10.67 5.53 -16.11
C PRO A 30 9.81 4.35 -16.64
N HIS A 31 10.03 3.09 -16.24
CA HIS A 31 9.33 1.93 -16.84
C HIS A 31 9.00 0.83 -15.82
N ARG A 32 8.12 1.10 -14.85
CA ARG A 32 7.70 0.04 -13.91
C ARG A 32 6.72 -0.94 -14.58
N PRO A 33 7.02 -2.25 -14.64
CA PRO A 33 6.09 -3.25 -15.16
C PRO A 33 4.86 -3.34 -14.27
N LEU A 34 3.67 -3.42 -14.89
CA LEU A 34 2.36 -3.35 -14.22
C LEU A 34 2.18 -4.43 -13.15
N HIS A 35 2.79 -5.61 -13.35
CA HIS A 35 2.72 -6.78 -12.47
C HIS A 35 3.58 -6.70 -11.19
N ARG A 36 4.42 -5.66 -11.02
CA ARG A 36 5.24 -5.51 -9.81
C ARG A 36 4.35 -5.20 -8.58
N PRO A 37 4.64 -5.77 -7.39
CA PRO A 37 3.93 -5.42 -6.16
C PRO A 37 3.94 -3.91 -5.90
N VAL A 38 2.78 -3.38 -5.49
CA VAL A 38 2.58 -1.96 -5.13
C VAL A 38 2.97 -1.76 -3.68
N VAL A 39 3.81 -0.76 -3.41
CA VAL A 39 4.26 -0.39 -2.07
C VAL A 39 3.91 1.08 -1.83
N VAL A 40 3.27 1.36 -0.70
CA VAL A 40 2.82 2.71 -0.31
C VAL A 40 3.46 3.07 1.02
N VAL A 41 4.28 4.12 1.03
CA VAL A 41 5.09 4.51 2.21
C VAL A 41 4.99 6.00 2.53
N ASP A 42 4.57 6.81 1.55
CA ASP A 42 4.43 8.26 1.67
C ASP A 42 3.31 8.77 0.74
N GLU A 43 3.00 10.07 0.80
CA GLU A 43 1.92 10.68 0.01
C GLU A 43 2.20 10.68 -1.50
N ARG A 44 3.46 10.58 -1.92
CA ARG A 44 3.81 10.47 -3.35
C ARG A 44 3.49 9.07 -3.86
N THR A 45 4.02 8.04 -3.20
CA THR A 45 3.76 6.63 -3.52
C THR A 45 2.28 6.26 -3.37
N TYR A 46 1.55 6.91 -2.45
CA TYR A 46 0.08 6.82 -2.38
C TYR A 46 -0.59 7.29 -3.67
N ARG A 47 -0.24 8.50 -4.16
CA ARG A 47 -0.80 9.02 -5.41
C ARG A 47 -0.45 8.14 -6.61
N ASP A 48 0.76 7.61 -6.64
CA ASP A 48 1.19 6.69 -7.70
C ASP A 48 0.43 5.36 -7.64
N ALA A 49 0.20 4.82 -6.44
CA ALA A 49 -0.61 3.63 -6.23
C ALA A 49 -2.06 3.83 -6.67
N CYS A 50 -2.67 4.98 -6.38
CA CYS A 50 -4.02 5.32 -6.86
C CYS A 50 -4.09 5.27 -8.39
N ARG A 51 -3.18 5.97 -9.10
CA ARG A 51 -3.14 5.94 -10.58
C ARG A 51 -2.89 4.55 -11.12
N ARG A 52 -2.14 3.72 -10.39
CA ARG A 52 -1.84 2.35 -10.78
C ARG A 52 -3.04 1.42 -10.62
N VAL A 53 -3.88 1.64 -9.61
CA VAL A 53 -5.18 0.94 -9.50
C VAL A 53 -6.02 1.20 -10.74
N ASP A 54 -6.15 2.44 -11.19
CA ASP A 54 -6.92 2.78 -12.40
C ASP A 54 -6.38 2.04 -13.63
N LYS A 55 -5.05 1.98 -13.79
CA LYS A 55 -4.40 1.21 -14.87
C LYS A 55 -4.64 -0.30 -14.77
N LEU A 56 -4.64 -0.85 -13.55
CA LEU A 56 -4.86 -2.28 -13.31
C LEU A 56 -6.32 -2.67 -13.55
N ILE A 57 -7.27 -1.77 -13.24
CA ILE A 57 -8.69 -1.93 -13.60
C ILE A 57 -8.85 -1.94 -15.12
N ALA A 58 -8.17 -1.04 -15.83
CA ALA A 58 -8.26 -0.96 -17.30
C ALA A 58 -7.75 -2.22 -18.03
N VAL A 59 -6.88 -3.00 -17.41
CA VAL A 59 -6.41 -4.30 -17.93
C VAL A 59 -7.02 -5.49 -17.20
N GLU A 60 -8.09 -5.26 -16.43
CA GLU A 60 -8.87 -6.28 -15.71
C GLU A 60 -8.03 -7.20 -14.81
N SER A 61 -6.90 -6.69 -14.30
CA SER A 61 -6.01 -7.46 -13.43
C SER A 61 -6.51 -7.39 -11.98
N TRP A 62 -7.67 -8.01 -11.71
CA TRP A 62 -8.40 -7.88 -10.45
C TRP A 62 -7.61 -8.33 -9.21
N SER A 63 -6.77 -9.36 -9.35
CA SER A 63 -5.87 -9.79 -8.28
C SER A 63 -4.87 -8.69 -7.90
N ALA A 64 -4.25 -8.04 -8.90
CA ALA A 64 -3.33 -6.94 -8.69
C ALA A 64 -4.05 -5.67 -8.17
N VAL A 65 -5.27 -5.40 -8.64
CA VAL A 65 -6.14 -4.34 -8.09
C VAL A 65 -6.39 -4.56 -6.60
N TYR A 66 -6.73 -5.79 -6.20
CA TYR A 66 -6.96 -6.13 -4.80
C TYR A 66 -5.71 -5.92 -3.93
N THR A 67 -4.55 -6.38 -4.41
CA THR A 67 -3.27 -6.19 -3.70
C THR A 67 -2.91 -4.71 -3.57
N ALA A 68 -3.02 -3.93 -4.65
CA ALA A 68 -2.71 -2.50 -4.66
C ALA A 68 -3.64 -1.72 -3.72
N THR A 69 -4.94 -2.03 -3.77
CA THR A 69 -5.94 -1.41 -2.89
C THR A 69 -5.69 -1.77 -1.42
N THR A 70 -5.28 -3.00 -1.14
CA THR A 70 -4.90 -3.42 0.22
C THR A 70 -3.71 -2.63 0.74
N ALA A 71 -2.68 -2.43 -0.08
CA ALA A 71 -1.51 -1.61 0.30
C ALA A 71 -1.93 -0.16 0.63
N ILE A 72 -2.83 0.43 -0.17
CA ILE A 72 -3.38 1.76 0.08
C ILE A 72 -4.10 1.81 1.43
N CYS A 73 -5.01 0.88 1.71
CA CYS A 73 -5.75 0.84 2.97
C CYS A 73 -4.84 0.68 4.18
N VAL A 74 -3.79 -0.14 4.08
CA VAL A 74 -2.81 -0.35 5.16
C VAL A 74 -2.09 0.96 5.47
N TRP A 75 -1.59 1.66 4.46
CA TRP A 75 -0.91 2.94 4.65
C TRP A 75 -1.83 4.03 5.20
N LEU A 76 -3.06 4.14 4.70
CA LEU A 76 -4.04 5.11 5.22
C LEU A 76 -4.39 4.83 6.69
N LYS A 77 -4.50 3.55 7.07
CA LYS A 77 -4.76 3.16 8.45
C LYS A 77 -3.60 3.51 9.39
N SER A 78 -2.34 3.41 8.94
CA SER A 78 -1.20 3.89 9.72
C SER A 78 -1.14 5.41 9.78
N GLU A 79 -1.43 6.10 8.68
CA GLU A 79 -1.20 7.54 8.58
C GLU A 79 -2.30 8.40 9.22
N ARG A 80 -3.53 7.89 9.35
CA ARG A 80 -4.70 8.66 9.86
C ARG A 80 -4.55 9.23 11.27
N HIS A 81 -3.58 8.74 12.05
CA HIS A 81 -3.34 9.19 13.42
C HIS A 81 -2.31 10.33 13.51
N PHE A 82 -1.63 10.66 12.41
CA PHE A 82 -0.55 11.65 12.39
C PHE A 82 -0.97 12.97 11.71
N GLY A 83 -0.37 14.08 12.15
CA GLY A 83 -0.59 15.42 11.60
C GLY A 83 -1.80 16.16 12.17
N SER A 84 -2.23 17.21 11.47
CA SER A 84 -3.34 18.08 11.91
C SER A 84 -4.70 17.38 11.82
N ARG A 85 -5.68 17.80 12.64
CA ARG A 85 -7.06 17.25 12.62
C ARG A 85 -7.69 17.24 11.22
N ARG A 86 -7.44 18.29 10.43
CA ARG A 86 -7.90 18.38 9.02
C ARG A 86 -7.29 17.28 8.16
N ARG A 87 -5.99 17.02 8.32
CA ARG A 87 -5.30 15.94 7.61
C ARG A 87 -5.82 14.58 8.04
N GLN A 88 -5.99 14.35 9.34
CA GLN A 88 -6.53 13.12 9.89
C GLN A 88 -7.94 12.83 9.33
N ALA A 89 -8.84 13.82 9.35
CA ALA A 89 -10.19 13.70 8.77
C ALA A 89 -10.17 13.33 7.28
N ARG A 90 -9.29 13.99 6.49
CA ARG A 90 -9.10 13.67 5.06
C ARG A 90 -8.64 12.23 4.84
N LEU A 91 -7.69 11.76 5.66
CA LEU A 91 -7.15 10.39 5.55
C LEU A 91 -8.17 9.34 6.01
N THR A 92 -8.98 9.62 7.03
CA THR A 92 -10.07 8.75 7.47
C THR A 92 -11.15 8.61 6.38
N ALA A 93 -11.58 9.73 5.78
CA ALA A 93 -12.53 9.69 4.67
C ALA A 93 -11.97 8.91 3.46
N ALA A 94 -10.69 9.12 3.14
CA ALA A 94 -10.02 8.34 2.09
C ALA A 94 -9.95 6.84 2.44
N LEU A 95 -9.69 6.49 3.71
CA LEU A 95 -9.67 5.10 4.16
C LEU A 95 -11.04 4.45 3.97
N GLU A 96 -12.12 5.11 4.39
CA GLU A 96 -13.49 4.63 4.22
C GLU A 96 -13.80 4.36 2.74
N GLN A 97 -13.52 5.32 1.87
CA GLN A 97 -13.70 5.19 0.42
C GLN A 97 -12.93 3.99 -0.16
N TRP A 98 -11.65 3.85 0.19
CA TRP A 98 -10.82 2.76 -0.31
C TRP A 98 -11.21 1.40 0.28
N THR A 99 -11.73 1.35 1.50
CA THR A 99 -12.26 0.11 2.07
C THR A 99 -13.53 -0.37 1.36
N ALA A 100 -14.44 0.55 0.98
CA ALA A 100 -15.61 0.20 0.18
C ALA A 100 -15.21 -0.34 -1.21
N ARG A 101 -14.33 0.38 -1.92
CA ARG A 101 -13.78 -0.07 -3.21
C ARG A 101 -13.09 -1.43 -3.11
N LYS A 102 -12.34 -1.68 -2.03
CA LYS A 102 -11.71 -2.98 -1.80
C LYS A 102 -12.73 -4.12 -1.75
N GLN A 103 -13.86 -3.91 -1.10
CA GLN A 103 -14.94 -4.91 -1.02
C GLN A 103 -15.53 -5.17 -2.40
N GLU A 104 -15.82 -4.12 -3.17
CA GLU A 104 -16.28 -4.22 -4.56
C GLU A 104 -15.30 -5.04 -5.43
N TYR A 105 -14.00 -4.70 -5.40
CA TYR A 105 -12.98 -5.42 -6.17
C TYR A 105 -12.77 -6.86 -5.70
N SER A 106 -13.01 -7.16 -4.42
CA SER A 106 -12.92 -8.53 -3.91
C SER A 106 -14.03 -9.43 -4.44
N LEU A 107 -15.20 -8.86 -4.76
CA LEU A 107 -16.28 -9.58 -5.43
C LEU A 107 -15.94 -9.79 -6.91
N ALA A 108 -15.42 -8.75 -7.58
CA ALA A 108 -15.00 -8.84 -8.97
C ALA A 108 -13.86 -9.85 -9.20
N ALA A 109 -12.92 -9.99 -8.26
CA ALA A 109 -11.82 -10.95 -8.34
C ALA A 109 -12.22 -12.42 -8.13
N ARG A 110 -13.47 -12.69 -7.71
CA ARG A 110 -14.01 -14.05 -7.49
C ARG A 110 -14.82 -14.58 -8.68
N VAL A 111 -15.14 -13.71 -9.64
CA VAL A 111 -15.82 -14.03 -10.91
C VAL A 111 -14.76 -14.36 -11.95
#